data_AF-A0A7C0Z3B8-F1
#
_entry.id   AF-A0A7C0Z3B8-F1
#
_cell.length_a   1.000
_cell.length_b   1.000
_cell.length_c   1.000
_cell.angle_alpha   90.00
_cell.angle_beta   90.00
_cell.angle_gamma   90.00
#
_symmetry.space_group_name_H-M   'P 1'
#
loop_
_entity.id
_entity.type
_entity.pdbx_description
1 polymer ?
#
loop_
_entity_poly.entity_id
_entity_poly.type
_entity_poly.pdbx_seq_one_letter_code
_entity_poly.pdbx_strand_id
1 'polypeptide(L)'
;MNIRRFIYLFFVILGILSIVFMTQWFSYELFSASFYLLMITVLVLTVESLLPRTNVTIKDVLKVLTAIAMVLVVFITVSIWLISIITA
;
A
#
# COMPACT_ATOMS: atom_id res chain seq x y z
N MET A 1 -20.78 -6.94 9.60
CA MET A 1 -19.56 -7.18 8.80
C MET A 1 -18.37 -7.05 9.75
N ASN A 2 -17.46 -8.02 9.85
CA ASN A 2 -16.29 -7.91 10.74
C ASN A 2 -15.44 -6.70 10.36
N ILE A 3 -14.97 -5.94 11.35
CA ILE A 3 -14.24 -4.67 11.16
C ILE A 3 -13.05 -4.81 10.19
N ARG A 4 -12.36 -5.95 10.25
CA ARG A 4 -11.27 -6.32 9.34
C ARG A 4 -11.72 -6.39 7.87
N ARG A 5 -12.88 -6.99 7.61
CA ARG A 5 -13.45 -7.14 6.26
C ARG A 5 -13.91 -5.79 5.70
N PHE A 6 -14.37 -4.88 6.56
CA PHE A 6 -14.67 -3.49 6.21
C PHE A 6 -13.41 -2.71 5.83
N ILE A 7 -12.35 -2.79 6.65
CA ILE A 7 -11.06 -2.15 6.36
C ILE A 7 -10.51 -2.65 5.02
N TYR A 8 -10.49 -3.97 4.79
CA TYR A 8 -10.05 -4.54 3.52
C TYR A 8 -10.82 -3.99 2.32
N LEU A 9 -12.16 -4.00 2.38
CA LEU A 9 -13.02 -3.49 1.30
C LEU A 9 -12.81 -1.99 1.04
N PHE A 10 -12.68 -1.19 2.10
CA PHE A 10 -12.43 0.24 1.98
C PHE A 10 -11.13 0.54 1.22
N PHE A 11 -10.04 -0.13 1.59
CA PHE A 11 -8.74 0.05 0.92
C PHE A 11 -8.76 -0.48 -0.52
N VAL A 12 -9.41 -1.61 -0.80
CA VAL A 12 -9.56 -2.09 -2.19
C VAL A 12 -10.25 -1.06 -3.08
N ILE A 13 -11.31 -0.40 -2.60
CA ILE A 13 -12.02 0.65 -3.35
C ILE A 13 -11.10 1.85 -3.61
N LEU A 14 -10.33 2.30 -2.60
CA LEU A 14 -9.35 3.38 -2.77
C LEU A 14 -8.26 3.03 -3.79
N GLY A 15 -7.80 1.78 -3.80
CA GLY A 15 -6.81 1.31 -4.78
C GLY A 15 -7.35 1.35 -6.22
N ILE A 16 -8.58 0.89 -6.43
CA ILE A 16 -9.23 0.93 -7.76
C ILE A 16 -9.40 2.38 -8.23
N LEU A 17 -9.90 3.27 -7.37
CA LEU A 17 -10.02 4.70 -7.66
C LEU A 17 -8.67 5.30 -8.06
N SER A 18 -7.62 4.98 -7.31
CA SER A 18 -6.26 5.45 -7.59
C SER A 18 -5.76 5.05 -8.99
N ILE A 19 -6.01 3.80 -9.41
CA ILE A 19 -5.64 3.31 -10.75
C ILE A 19 -6.43 4.05 -11.84
N VAL A 20 -7.73 4.30 -11.62
CA VAL A 20 -8.55 5.05 -12.58
C VAL A 20 -8.02 6.47 -12.77
N PHE A 21 -7.71 7.18 -11.67
CA PHE A 21 -7.15 8.53 -11.77
C PHE A 21 -5.74 8.56 -12.38
N MET A 22 -4.92 7.53 -12.16
CA MET A 22 -3.60 7.41 -12.81
C MET A 22 -3.70 7.19 -14.32
N THR A 23 -4.71 6.45 -14.79
CA THR A 23 -4.86 6.14 -16.23
C THR A 23 -5.46 7.29 -17.03
N GLN A 24 -6.22 8.19 -16.39
CA GLN A 24 -6.89 9.29 -17.08
C GLN A 24 -6.01 10.53 -17.36
N TRP A 25 -4.72 10.52 -16.96
CA TRP A 25 -3.70 11.54 -17.31
C TRP A 25 -4.18 13.01 -17.21
N PHE A 26 -5.06 13.32 -16.25
CA PHE A 26 -5.69 14.65 -16.13
C PHE A 26 -4.68 15.75 -15.76
N SER A 27 -3.81 15.48 -14.80
CA SER A 27 -2.72 16.38 -14.40
C SER A 27 -1.63 15.60 -13.66
N TYR A 28 -0.39 16.10 -13.68
CA TYR A 28 0.73 15.48 -12.97
C TYR A 28 0.49 15.43 -11.45
N GLU A 29 -0.16 16.46 -10.87
CA GLU A 29 -0.49 16.51 -9.44
C GLU A 29 -1.50 15.43 -9.05
N LEU A 30 -2.57 15.24 -9.84
CA LEU A 30 -3.57 14.19 -9.64
C LEU A 30 -2.96 12.79 -9.84
N PHE A 31 -2.09 12.63 -10.84
CA PHE A 31 -1.36 11.39 -11.06
C PHE A 31 -0.47 11.05 -9.86
N SER A 32 0.31 12.02 -9.37
CA SER A 32 1.21 11.86 -8.23
C SER A 32 0.44 11.53 -6.95
N ALA A 33 -0.62 12.28 -6.64
CA ALA A 33 -1.48 12.02 -5.49
C ALA A 33 -2.13 10.62 -5.54
N SER A 34 -2.62 10.22 -6.72
CA SER A 34 -3.23 8.90 -6.93
C SER A 34 -2.20 7.77 -6.83
N PHE A 35 -0.99 7.99 -7.33
CA PHE A 35 0.11 7.05 -7.16
C PHE A 35 0.44 6.83 -5.67
N TYR A 36 0.57 7.90 -4.89
CA TYR A 36 0.80 7.79 -3.44
C TYR A 36 -0.37 7.09 -2.72
N LEU A 37 -1.61 7.36 -3.12
CA LEU A 37 -2.80 6.71 -2.56
C LEU A 37 -2.85 5.21 -2.86
N LEU A 38 -2.56 4.81 -4.10
CA LEU A 38 -2.43 3.40 -4.51
C LEU A 38 -1.35 2.70 -3.68
N MET A 39 -0.24 3.39 -3.51
CA MET A 39 0.91 2.91 -2.79
C MET A 39 0.57 2.69 -1.29
N ILE A 40 -0.05 3.66 -0.61
CA ILE A 40 -0.53 3.49 0.78
C ILE A 40 -1.53 2.32 0.87
N THR A 41 -2.41 2.19 -0.12
CA THR A 41 -3.39 1.11 -0.19
C THR A 41 -2.72 -0.27 -0.23
N VAL A 42 -1.74 -0.46 -1.10
CA VAL A 42 -0.98 -1.71 -1.22
C VAL A 42 -0.28 -2.05 0.10
N LEU A 43 0.32 -1.05 0.77
CA LEU A 43 0.96 -1.24 2.07
C LEU A 43 -0.05 -1.75 3.11
N VAL A 44 -1.21 -1.11 3.25
CA VAL A 44 -2.21 -1.49 4.25
C VAL A 44 -2.78 -2.88 3.98
N LEU A 45 -3.09 -3.20 2.73
CA LEU A 45 -3.59 -4.54 2.36
C LEU A 45 -2.53 -5.62 2.60
N THR A 46 -1.27 -5.32 2.33
CA THR A 46 -0.16 -6.25 2.61
C THR A 46 0.00 -6.48 4.11
N VAL A 47 -0.01 -5.41 4.92
CA VAL A 47 0.02 -5.51 6.39
C VAL A 47 -1.16 -6.34 6.91
N GLU A 48 -2.38 -6.08 6.44
CA GLU A 48 -3.60 -6.79 6.85
C GLU A 48 -3.54 -8.30 6.50
N SER A 49 -2.95 -8.62 5.35
CA SER A 49 -2.74 -10.01 4.92
C SER A 49 -1.74 -10.77 5.78
N LEU A 50 -0.75 -10.06 6.34
CA LEU A 50 0.31 -10.64 7.18
C LEU A 50 -0.15 -10.84 8.63
N LEU A 51 -1.09 -10.01 9.12
CA LEU A 51 -1.58 -10.11 10.49
C LEU A 51 -2.21 -11.49 10.77
N PRO A 52 -1.75 -12.24 11.80
CA PRO A 52 -2.27 -13.57 12.12
C PRO A 52 -3.76 -13.52 12.48
N ARG A 53 -4.50 -14.56 12.04
CA ARG A 53 -5.97 -14.62 12.15
C ARG A 53 -6.46 -15.26 13.45
N THR A 54 -5.62 -16.04 14.13
CA THR A 54 -5.89 -16.68 15.43
C THR A 54 -4.56 -17.04 16.12
N ASN A 55 -4.55 -17.07 17.46
CA ASN A 55 -3.39 -17.40 18.32
C ASN A 55 -2.08 -16.69 17.94
N VAL A 56 -1.98 -15.42 18.32
CA VAL A 56 -0.81 -14.59 18.06
C VAL A 56 0.35 -15.00 18.97
N THR A 57 1.41 -15.57 18.40
CA THR A 57 2.68 -15.75 19.13
C THR A 57 3.62 -14.57 18.86
N ILE A 58 4.53 -14.28 19.80
CA ILE A 58 5.53 -13.21 19.66
C ILE A 58 6.37 -13.40 18.39
N LYS A 59 6.66 -14.65 18.01
CA LYS A 59 7.40 -15.00 16.79
C LYS A 59 6.63 -14.61 15.52
N ASP A 60 5.31 -14.74 15.52
CA ASP A 60 4.48 -14.34 14.38
C ASP A 60 4.39 -12.82 14.26
N VAL A 61 4.28 -12.11 15.39
CA VAL A 61 4.34 -10.63 15.42
C VAL A 61 5.66 -10.14 14.84
N LEU A 62 6.78 -10.76 15.23
CA LEU A 62 8.10 -10.38 14.72
C LEU A 62 8.22 -10.60 13.21
N LYS A 63 7.71 -11.73 12.70
CA LYS A 63 7.67 -12.03 11.25
C LYS A 63 6.87 -10.99 10.48
N VAL A 64 5.69 -10.63 10.99
CA VAL A 64 4.84 -9.60 10.38
C VAL A 64 5.57 -8.25 10.37
N LEU A 65 6.18 -7.85 11.49
CA LEU A 65 6.97 -6.62 11.58
C LEU A 65 8.12 -6.58 10.56
N THR A 66 8.90 -7.67 10.43
CA THR A 66 9.96 -7.74 9.42
C THR A 66 9.42 -7.69 7.99
N ALA A 67 8.28 -8.31 7.72
CA ALA A 67 7.66 -8.26 6.41
C ALA A 67 7.15 -6.84 6.08
N ILE A 68 6.53 -6.15 7.03
CA ILE A 68 6.12 -4.74 6.90
C ILE A 68 7.34 -3.85 6.65
N ALA A 69 8.42 -4.05 7.40
CA ALA A 69 9.67 -3.28 7.23
C ALA A 69 10.27 -3.51 5.84
N MET A 70 10.31 -4.75 5.34
CA MET A 70 10.79 -5.04 3.97
C MET A 70 9.90 -4.39 2.91
N VAL A 71 8.58 -4.45 3.07
CA VAL A 71 7.64 -3.78 2.15
C VAL A 71 7.89 -2.28 2.14
N LEU A 72 8.07 -1.64 3.30
CA LEU A 72 8.42 -0.22 3.41
C LEU A 72 9.75 0.14 2.73
N VAL A 73 10.78 -0.70 2.86
CA VAL A 73 12.07 -0.46 2.20
C VAL A 73 11.95 -0.54 0.68
N VAL A 74 11.29 -1.60 0.17
CA VAL A 74 11.03 -1.75 -1.27
C VAL A 74 10.24 -0.55 -1.79
N PHE A 75 9.24 -0.13 -1.02
CA PHE A 75 8.37 0.99 -1.33
C PHE A 75 9.14 2.32 -1.46
N ILE A 76 9.95 2.67 -0.47
CA ILE A 76 10.77 3.89 -0.48
C ILE A 76 11.74 3.85 -1.67
N THR A 77 12.35 2.70 -1.93
CA THR A 77 13.30 2.53 -3.04
C THR A 77 12.64 2.75 -4.40
N VAL A 78 11.45 2.17 -4.62
CA VAL A 78 10.67 2.36 -5.86
C VAL A 78 10.24 3.82 -6.01
N SER A 79 9.78 4.46 -4.95
CA SER A 79 9.39 5.88 -4.99
C SER A 79 10.56 6.79 -5.35
N ILE A 80 11.74 6.59 -4.75
CA ILE A 80 12.95 7.37 -5.06
C ILE A 80 13.37 7.16 -6.53
N TRP A 81 13.36 5.91 -7.00
CA TRP A 81 13.69 5.59 -8.39
C TRP A 81 12.72 6.25 -9.38
N LEU A 82 11.42 6.24 -9.08
CA LEU A 82 10.40 6.86 -9.92
C LEU A 82 10.59 8.39 -9.99
N ILE A 83 10.85 9.03 -8.85
CA ILE A 83 11.15 10.47 -8.80
C ILE A 83 12.37 10.77 -9.66
N SER A 84 13.44 9.98 -9.53
CA SER A 84 14.69 10.16 -10.28
C SER A 84 14.47 10.10 -11.80
N ILE A 85 13.63 9.19 -12.29
CA ILE A 85 13.28 9.08 -13.71
C ILE A 85 12.48 10.27 -14.21
N ILE A 86 11.58 10.80 -13.37
CA ILE A 86 10.73 11.94 -13.76
C ILE A 86 11.53 13.25 -13.77
N THR A 87 12.53 13.39 -12.90
CA THR A 87 13.33 14.62 -12.77
C THR A 87 14.59 14.65 -13.65
N ALA A 88 15.00 13.53 -14.26
CA ALA A 88 16.16 13.41 -15.14
C ALA A 88 15.79 13.64 -16.61
#